data_AF-L2GX87-F1
#
_entry.id   AF-L2GX87-F1
#
_cell.length_a   1.000
_cell.length_b   1.000
_cell.length_c   1.000
_cell.angle_alpha   90.00
_cell.angle_beta   90.00
_cell.angle_gamma   90.00
#
_symmetry.space_group_name_H-M   'P 1'
#
loop_
_entity.id
_entity.type
_entity.pdbx_description
1 polymer ?
#
loop_
_entity_poly.entity_id
_entity_poly.type
_entity_poly.pdbx_seq_one_letter_code
_entity_poly.pdbx_strand_id
1 'polypeptide(L)'
;MYIICLVALVHCSKKFHRYLIKSYDNRNALMKMSMNFNVRVTEESLNAPFLSDSVVAEVEEVQKIFAKIKMHGMYLCKSDESSNVMGLSIYSEDNCLWKVDPISKDGGVMLKIGGNFLVKTGEMDNRESSQGYKLRLVPFATADNGGWVMEKYRPYRNEGTDKDDVYSSSSDSDDSDSEAEQPPKKTSVIIGVEKKLRPDEKKKYHLK
;
A
#
# COMPACT_ATOMS: atom_id res chain seq x y z
N MET A 1 6.70 32.94 30.57
CA MET A 1 5.70 31.97 30.06
C MET A 1 5.62 32.00 28.52
N TYR A 2 6.76 31.93 27.82
CA TYR A 2 6.84 32.01 26.34
C TYR A 2 7.67 30.87 25.73
N ILE A 3 8.57 30.27 26.51
CA ILE A 3 9.43 29.16 26.07
C ILE A 3 8.60 27.89 25.79
N ILE A 4 7.53 27.65 26.54
CA ILE A 4 6.67 26.46 26.38
C ILE A 4 5.90 26.50 25.05
N CYS A 5 5.45 27.69 24.60
CA CYS A 5 4.78 27.84 23.30
C CYS A 5 5.74 27.61 22.11
N LEU A 6 7.02 27.98 22.25
CA LEU A 6 8.03 27.73 21.21
C LEU A 6 8.37 26.24 21.07
N VAL A 7 8.44 25.50 22.18
CA VAL A 7 8.63 24.04 22.13
C VAL A 7 7.43 23.34 21.48
N ALA A 8 6.21 23.82 21.74
CA ALA A 8 5.00 23.30 21.09
C ALA A 8 4.95 23.60 19.58
N LEU A 9 5.44 24.78 19.14
CA LEU A 9 5.52 25.16 17.72
C LEU A 9 6.60 24.37 16.95
N VAL A 10 7.72 24.01 17.58
CA VAL A 10 8.74 23.14 16.96
C VAL A 10 8.26 21.68 16.87
N HIS A 11 7.39 21.23 17.77
CA HIS A 11 6.68 19.94 17.63
C HIS A 11 5.51 19.98 16.62
N CYS A 12 4.99 21.16 16.30
CA CYS A 12 3.98 21.38 15.26
C CYS A 12 4.60 21.48 13.87
N SER A 13 4.97 20.33 13.29
CA SER A 13 4.65 19.95 11.89
C SER A 13 5.51 18.77 11.44
N LYS A 14 5.56 17.70 12.24
CA LYS A 14 5.92 16.40 11.67
C LYS A 14 4.86 16.01 10.66
N LYS A 15 5.12 16.32 9.38
CA LYS A 15 4.21 16.00 8.29
C LYS A 15 4.34 14.51 8.01
N PHE A 16 3.37 13.74 8.48
CA PHE A 16 3.20 12.37 8.03
C PHE A 16 2.61 12.41 6.63
N HIS A 17 3.31 11.80 5.69
CA HIS A 17 2.87 11.69 4.31
C HIS A 17 2.57 10.22 4.01
N ARG A 18 1.37 9.97 3.46
CA ARG A 18 0.94 8.62 3.08
C ARG A 18 1.35 8.35 1.63
N TYR A 19 2.02 7.24 1.40
CA TYR A 19 2.53 6.81 0.11
C TYR A 19 2.17 5.36 -0.19
N LEU A 20 2.15 5.03 -1.48
CA LEU A 20 2.28 3.68 -2.00
C LEU A 20 3.74 3.51 -2.43
N ILE A 21 4.41 2.48 -1.92
CA ILE A 21 5.79 2.15 -2.31
C ILE A 21 5.71 1.05 -3.37
N LYS A 22 6.06 1.41 -4.60
CA LYS A 22 5.96 0.55 -5.79
C LYS A 22 7.35 0.12 -6.26
N SER A 23 7.45 -1.06 -6.82
CA SER A 23 8.68 -1.52 -7.46
C SER A 23 8.98 -0.68 -8.71
N TYR A 24 10.23 -0.27 -8.94
CA TYR A 24 10.56 0.59 -10.08
C TYR A 24 10.46 -0.13 -11.43
N ASP A 25 10.81 -1.42 -11.47
CA ASP A 25 10.68 -2.33 -12.61
C ASP A 25 9.21 -2.64 -12.96
N ASN A 26 8.32 -2.68 -11.97
CA ASN A 26 6.89 -2.96 -12.15
C ASN A 26 6.04 -2.06 -11.24
N ARG A 27 5.46 -1.00 -11.83
CA ARG A 27 4.64 0.00 -11.10
C ARG A 27 3.29 -0.54 -10.61
N ASN A 28 2.88 -1.73 -11.03
CA ASN A 28 1.70 -2.41 -10.50
C ASN A 28 2.03 -3.28 -9.28
N ALA A 29 3.32 -3.48 -8.97
CA ALA A 29 3.76 -4.24 -7.82
C ALA A 29 4.00 -3.32 -6.62
N LEU A 30 3.32 -3.61 -5.51
CA LEU A 30 3.27 -2.80 -4.29
C LEU A 30 3.99 -3.50 -3.14
N MET A 31 4.69 -2.73 -2.32
CA MET A 31 5.14 -3.20 -1.03
C MET A 31 3.94 -3.41 -0.10
N LYS A 32 3.93 -4.53 0.60
CA LYS A 32 2.88 -4.94 1.54
C LYS A 32 3.52 -5.48 2.81
N MET A 33 3.01 -5.04 3.95
CA MET A 33 3.33 -5.62 5.26
C MET A 33 2.16 -6.46 5.75
N SER A 34 2.34 -7.77 5.78
CA SER A 34 1.33 -8.72 6.24
C SER A 34 1.14 -8.65 7.76
N MET A 35 0.04 -9.22 8.26
CA MET A 35 -0.28 -9.29 9.70
C MET A 35 0.79 -10.01 10.54
N ASN A 36 1.56 -10.92 9.93
CA ASN A 36 2.71 -11.58 10.54
C ASN A 36 3.99 -10.73 10.49
N PHE A 37 3.87 -9.44 10.16
CA PHE A 37 4.94 -8.44 10.07
C PHE A 37 5.99 -8.71 8.98
N ASN A 38 5.77 -9.72 8.14
CA ASN A 38 6.59 -9.95 6.98
C ASN A 38 6.30 -8.90 5.91
N VAL A 39 7.36 -8.41 5.27
CA VAL A 39 7.25 -7.42 4.19
C VAL A 39 7.54 -8.11 2.86
N ARG A 40 6.66 -7.90 1.90
CA ARG A 40 6.64 -8.55 0.59
C ARG A 40 6.26 -7.55 -0.49
N VAL A 41 6.49 -7.92 -1.76
CA VAL A 41 5.99 -7.17 -2.91
C VAL A 41 4.89 -7.97 -3.59
N THR A 42 3.68 -7.44 -3.65
CA THR A 42 2.52 -8.12 -4.25
C THR A 42 2.08 -7.40 -5.51
N GLU A 43 1.61 -8.17 -6.49
CA GLU A 43 0.92 -7.64 -7.67
C GLU A 43 -0.57 -7.51 -7.32
N GLU A 44 -0.92 -6.49 -6.53
CA GLU A 44 -2.32 -6.18 -6.22
C GLU A 44 -2.91 -5.27 -7.32
N SER A 45 -4.16 -5.55 -7.73
CA SER A 45 -4.86 -4.65 -8.64
C SER A 45 -5.24 -3.37 -7.90
N LEU A 46 -4.72 -2.23 -8.39
CA LEU A 46 -4.91 -0.90 -7.81
C LEU A 46 -6.37 -0.37 -7.87
N ASN A 47 -7.32 -1.18 -8.35
CA ASN A 47 -8.70 -0.76 -8.63
C ASN A 47 -9.67 -1.00 -7.46
N ALA A 48 -9.17 -1.36 -6.27
CA ALA A 48 -10.01 -1.43 -5.08
C ALA A 48 -10.25 0.00 -4.54
N PRO A 49 -11.52 0.40 -4.27
CA PRO A 49 -11.85 1.75 -3.80
C PRO A 49 -11.20 2.09 -2.44
N PHE A 50 -10.77 1.06 -1.70
CA PHE A 50 -10.00 1.20 -0.47
C PHE A 50 -8.84 0.21 -0.49
N LEU A 51 -7.61 0.74 -0.60
CA LEU A 51 -6.41 -0.06 -0.34
C LEU A 51 -6.29 -0.29 1.17
N SER A 52 -5.94 -1.52 1.56
CA SER A 52 -5.76 -1.85 2.97
C SER A 52 -4.56 -1.10 3.57
N ASP A 53 -4.57 -0.84 4.88
CA ASP A 53 -3.42 -0.23 5.58
C ASP A 53 -2.14 -1.07 5.50
N SER A 54 -2.25 -2.34 5.06
CA SER A 54 -1.09 -3.21 4.82
C SER A 54 -0.23 -2.79 3.63
N VAL A 55 -0.74 -1.97 2.70
CA VAL A 55 0.01 -1.47 1.52
C VAL A 55 0.25 0.04 1.55
N VAL A 56 -0.29 0.75 2.54
CA VAL A 56 -0.11 2.19 2.72
C VAL A 56 1.06 2.45 3.66
N ALA A 57 2.06 3.18 3.18
CA ALA A 57 3.21 3.60 3.97
C ALA A 57 3.01 5.01 4.53
N GLU A 58 3.11 5.15 5.84
CA GLU A 58 3.23 6.43 6.53
C GLU A 58 4.70 6.79 6.66
N VAL A 59 5.09 7.89 6.04
CA VAL A 59 6.48 8.33 5.94
C VAL A 59 6.64 9.62 6.73
N GLU A 60 7.49 9.57 7.75
CA GLU A 60 7.92 10.73 8.55
C GLU A 60 9.33 11.11 8.11
N GLU A 61 9.48 12.26 7.46
CA GLU A 61 10.80 12.82 7.13
C GLU A 61 11.48 13.33 8.41
N VAL A 62 12.67 12.80 8.70
CA VAL A 62 13.48 13.20 9.86
C VAL A 62 14.51 14.25 9.45
N GLN A 63 15.10 14.07 8.27
CA GLN A 63 16.02 14.99 7.61
C GLN A 63 15.79 14.90 6.09
N LYS A 64 16.42 15.78 5.30
CA LYS A 64 16.18 15.91 3.85
C LYS A 64 16.17 14.60 3.04
N ILE A 65 16.94 13.59 3.47
CA ILE A 65 17.07 12.30 2.79
C ILE A 65 16.84 11.12 3.74
N PHE A 66 16.41 11.35 4.98
CA PHE A 66 16.20 10.30 5.96
C PHE A 66 14.75 10.27 6.41
N ALA A 67 14.15 9.08 6.40
CA ALA A 67 12.76 8.89 6.72
C ALA A 67 12.54 7.67 7.62
N LYS A 68 11.51 7.77 8.47
CA LYS A 68 10.91 6.63 9.13
C LYS A 68 9.74 6.18 8.28
N ILE A 69 9.66 4.89 8.00
CA ILE A 69 8.59 4.31 7.19
C ILE A 69 7.79 3.39 8.09
N LYS A 70 6.49 3.62 8.20
CA LYS A 70 5.55 2.74 8.89
C LYS A 70 4.55 2.15 7.93
N MET A 71 4.23 0.88 8.10
CA MET A 71 3.15 0.21 7.39
C MET A 71 2.38 -0.62 8.40
N HIS A 72 1.05 -0.64 8.29
CA HIS A 72 0.21 -1.39 9.23
C HIS A 72 0.55 -1.11 10.72
N GLY A 73 0.85 0.16 11.07
CA GLY A 73 1.21 0.58 12.44
C GLY A 73 2.62 0.20 12.90
N MET A 74 3.40 -0.51 12.10
CA MET A 74 4.73 -1.02 12.46
C MET A 74 5.83 -0.32 11.64
N TYR A 75 7.00 -0.10 12.23
CA TYR A 75 8.15 0.44 11.52
C TYR A 75 8.73 -0.61 10.57
N LEU A 76 8.98 -0.22 9.32
CA LEU A 76 9.77 -1.02 8.39
C LEU A 76 11.22 -0.98 8.87
N CYS A 77 11.78 -2.13 9.23
CA CYS A 77 13.13 -2.21 9.77
C CYS A 77 13.91 -3.36 9.14
N LYS A 78 15.24 -3.28 9.17
CA LYS A 78 16.08 -4.46 8.94
C LYS A 78 15.97 -5.42 10.13
N SER A 79 16.07 -6.71 9.85
CA SER A 79 16.23 -7.74 10.88
C SER A 79 17.69 -7.74 11.36
N ASP A 80 17.92 -7.89 12.67
CA ASP A 80 19.27 -8.03 13.22
C ASP A 80 19.90 -9.39 12.89
N GLU A 81 19.06 -10.41 12.70
CA GLU A 81 19.48 -11.81 12.53
C GLU A 81 19.60 -12.21 11.05
N SER A 82 19.07 -11.40 10.13
CA SER A 82 19.00 -11.75 8.72
C SER A 82 19.07 -10.54 7.80
N SER A 83 19.51 -10.74 6.56
CA SER A 83 19.48 -9.72 5.50
C SER A 83 18.06 -9.45 4.96
N ASN A 84 17.05 -9.55 5.82
CA ASN A 84 15.65 -9.35 5.49
C ASN A 84 15.13 -8.06 6.15
N VAL A 85 13.95 -7.65 5.69
CA VAL A 85 13.17 -6.57 6.30
C VAL A 85 11.90 -7.13 6.94
N MET A 86 11.49 -6.51 8.04
CA MET A 86 10.31 -6.88 8.81
C MET A 86 9.68 -5.65 9.47
N GLY A 87 8.43 -5.79 9.91
CA GLY A 87 7.76 -4.80 10.75
C GLY A 87 8.15 -4.95 12.22
N LEU A 88 8.62 -3.88 12.85
CA LEU A 88 8.87 -3.82 14.30
C LEU A 88 8.00 -2.73 14.95
N SER A 89 7.48 -3.01 16.15
CA SER A 89 6.66 -2.05 16.90
C SER A 89 7.52 -0.96 17.57
N ILE A 90 8.76 -1.29 17.90
CA ILE A 90 9.72 -0.41 18.57
C ILE A 90 10.65 0.18 17.53
N TYR A 91 10.76 1.51 17.51
CA TYR A 91 11.70 2.21 16.66
C TYR A 91 13.12 2.12 17.22
N SER A 92 14.05 1.67 16.38
CA SER A 92 15.49 1.81 16.59
C SER A 92 16.09 2.53 15.39
N GLU A 93 16.91 3.56 15.64
CA GLU A 93 17.52 4.35 14.56
C GLU A 93 18.42 3.48 13.67
N ASP A 94 19.20 2.60 14.27
CA ASP A 94 20.14 1.71 13.58
C ASP A 94 19.45 0.73 12.61
N ASN A 95 18.19 0.40 12.93
CA ASN A 95 17.45 -0.66 12.24
C ASN A 95 16.26 -0.16 11.43
N CYS A 96 15.76 1.04 11.68
CA CYS A 96 14.50 1.54 11.11
C CYS A 96 14.62 2.92 10.44
N LEU A 97 15.80 3.56 10.47
CA LEU A 97 16.03 4.82 9.76
C LEU A 97 16.48 4.56 8.32
N TRP A 98 15.64 4.92 7.36
CA TRP A 98 15.91 4.72 5.95
C TRP A 98 16.46 5.97 5.31
N LYS A 99 17.55 5.82 4.57
CA LYS A 99 18.01 6.85 3.63
C LYS A 99 17.29 6.67 2.29
N VAL A 100 16.63 7.73 1.83
CA VAL A 100 15.82 7.80 0.61
C VAL A 100 16.57 8.64 -0.42
N ASP A 101 17.32 7.98 -1.31
CA ASP A 101 18.12 8.66 -2.33
C ASP A 101 17.38 8.70 -3.67
N PRO A 102 17.17 9.88 -4.29
CA PRO A 102 16.52 9.96 -5.59
C PRO A 102 17.40 9.35 -6.70
N ILE A 103 16.77 8.55 -7.59
CA ILE A 103 17.41 7.95 -8.78
C ILE A 103 17.20 8.83 -10.00
N SER A 104 15.97 9.32 -10.19
CA SER A 104 15.60 10.13 -11.35
C SER A 104 14.62 11.24 -10.95
N LYS A 105 14.39 12.18 -11.88
CA LYS A 105 13.38 13.24 -11.71
C LYS A 105 11.94 12.71 -11.71
N ASP A 106 11.72 11.47 -12.15
CA ASP A 106 10.40 10.85 -12.31
C ASP A 106 9.86 10.23 -11.01
N GLY A 107 10.48 10.53 -9.87
CA GLY A 107 10.07 10.03 -8.55
C GLY A 107 10.63 8.65 -8.17
N GLY A 108 11.61 8.15 -8.91
CA GLY A 108 12.35 6.95 -8.54
C GLY A 108 13.30 7.21 -7.36
N VAL A 109 13.35 6.30 -6.40
CA VAL A 109 14.19 6.40 -5.20
C VAL A 109 14.88 5.07 -4.87
N MET A 110 16.02 5.11 -4.19
CA MET A 110 16.65 3.97 -3.54
C MET A 110 16.42 4.06 -2.04
N LEU A 111 15.97 2.96 -1.45
CA LEU A 111 15.82 2.82 -0.01
C LEU A 111 17.06 2.11 0.54
N LYS A 112 17.78 2.79 1.43
CA LYS A 112 19.08 2.37 1.95
C LYS A 112 19.06 2.30 3.48
N ILE A 113 19.70 1.27 4.05
CA ILE A 113 19.87 1.14 5.49
C ILE A 113 21.14 0.37 5.83
N GLY A 114 21.93 0.85 6.80
CA GLY A 114 23.10 0.14 7.32
C GLY A 114 24.06 -0.41 6.26
N GLY A 115 24.35 0.34 5.19
CA GLY A 115 25.24 -0.10 4.11
C GLY A 115 24.61 -0.96 3.01
N ASN A 116 23.29 -1.20 3.06
CA ASN A 116 22.57 -2.09 2.15
C ASN A 116 21.39 -1.40 1.45
N PHE A 117 21.13 -1.79 0.21
CA PHE A 117 19.94 -1.46 -0.56
C PHE A 117 18.79 -2.41 -0.24
N LEU A 118 17.58 -1.87 -0.14
CA LEU A 118 16.37 -2.68 -0.19
C LEU A 118 16.06 -3.04 -1.64
N VAL A 119 16.02 -4.34 -1.93
CA VAL A 119 15.74 -4.87 -3.27
C VAL A 119 14.58 -5.86 -3.23
N LYS A 120 13.75 -5.82 -4.28
CA LYS A 120 12.82 -6.91 -4.61
C LYS A 120 13.61 -8.05 -5.25
N THR A 121 13.40 -9.27 -4.79
CA THR A 121 13.99 -10.46 -5.41
C THR A 121 13.01 -11.14 -6.36
N GLY A 122 13.50 -12.03 -7.23
CA GLY A 122 12.64 -12.91 -8.04
C GLY A 122 12.07 -14.10 -7.28
N GLU A 123 12.42 -14.27 -5.99
CA GLU A 123 11.96 -15.40 -5.18
C GLU A 123 10.56 -15.11 -4.61
N MET A 124 9.61 -16.01 -4.89
CA MET A 124 8.29 -16.01 -4.24
C MET A 124 8.28 -16.92 -3.01
N ASP A 125 7.43 -16.61 -2.03
CA ASP A 125 7.18 -17.47 -0.87
C ASP A 125 5.90 -18.28 -1.06
N ASN A 126 6.04 -19.59 -1.27
CA ASN A 126 4.92 -20.48 -1.57
C ASN A 126 4.27 -21.11 -0.32
N ARG A 127 4.78 -20.82 0.89
CA ARG A 127 4.36 -21.51 2.13
C ARG A 127 3.05 -20.99 2.72
N GLU A 128 2.66 -19.76 2.40
CA GLU A 128 1.38 -19.16 2.77
C GLU A 128 0.82 -18.50 1.51
N SER A 129 -0.37 -18.93 1.05
CA SER A 129 -1.17 -18.34 -0.04
C SER A 129 -0.50 -17.20 -0.84
N SER A 130 0.35 -17.55 -1.82
CA SER A 130 0.96 -16.66 -2.83
C SER A 130 1.32 -15.24 -2.33
N GLN A 131 2.04 -15.12 -1.21
CA GLN A 131 2.37 -13.80 -0.66
C GLN A 131 3.60 -13.17 -1.31
N GLY A 132 3.48 -12.89 -2.61
CA GLY A 132 4.35 -11.98 -3.33
C GLY A 132 5.83 -12.36 -3.38
N TYR A 133 6.63 -11.41 -3.87
CA TYR A 133 8.08 -11.51 -3.96
C TYR A 133 8.73 -11.11 -2.64
N LYS A 134 9.84 -11.78 -2.31
CA LYS A 134 10.64 -11.46 -1.13
C LYS A 134 11.41 -10.16 -1.31
N LEU A 135 11.66 -9.49 -0.19
CA LEU A 135 12.56 -8.36 -0.09
C LEU A 135 13.87 -8.81 0.56
N ARG A 136 15.00 -8.28 0.08
CA ARG A 136 16.31 -8.50 0.70
C ARG A 136 17.09 -7.20 0.82
N LEU A 137 18.04 -7.21 1.75
CA LEU A 137 19.07 -6.21 1.90
C LEU A 137 20.34 -6.70 1.19
N VAL A 138 20.76 -5.95 0.17
CA VAL A 138 21.95 -6.27 -0.62
C VAL A 138 22.99 -5.17 -0.43
N PRO A 139 24.29 -5.50 -0.23
CA PRO A 139 25.33 -4.50 -0.04
C PRO A 139 25.40 -3.47 -1.17
N PHE A 140 25.80 -2.23 -0.84
CA PHE A 140 25.86 -1.16 -1.85
C PHE A 140 26.78 -1.44 -3.04
N ALA A 141 27.80 -2.27 -2.85
CA ALA A 141 28.79 -2.57 -3.88
C ALA A 141 28.27 -3.48 -5.00
N THR A 142 27.13 -4.15 -4.81
CA THR A 142 26.69 -5.26 -5.68
C THR A 142 25.27 -5.11 -6.21
N ALA A 143 24.58 -4.02 -5.90
CA ALA A 143 23.18 -3.86 -6.32
C ALA A 143 23.09 -3.14 -7.67
N ASP A 144 22.75 -3.90 -8.70
CA ASP A 144 22.43 -3.36 -10.03
C ASP A 144 20.97 -2.89 -10.13
N ASN A 145 20.10 -3.34 -9.22
CA ASN A 145 18.65 -3.09 -9.23
C ASN A 145 18.10 -2.94 -7.80
N GLY A 146 17.70 -1.72 -7.41
CA GLY A 146 17.15 -1.41 -6.08
C GLY A 146 16.20 -0.22 -6.06
N GLY A 147 15.58 0.08 -7.21
CA GLY A 147 14.70 1.22 -7.38
C GLY A 147 13.29 0.98 -6.86
N TRP A 148 12.73 2.03 -6.25
CA TRP A 148 11.36 2.14 -5.79
C TRP A 148 10.72 3.41 -6.35
N VAL A 149 9.39 3.45 -6.40
CA VAL A 149 8.62 4.67 -6.67
C VAL A 149 7.74 4.93 -5.47
N MET A 150 7.80 6.14 -4.91
CA MET A 150 6.95 6.57 -3.80
C MET A 150 5.84 7.47 -4.34
N GLU A 151 4.65 6.90 -4.53
CA GLU A 151 3.49 7.62 -5.06
C GLU A 151 2.59 8.09 -3.91
N LYS A 152 2.23 9.37 -3.89
CA LYS A 152 1.43 9.93 -2.79
C LYS A 152 0.03 9.29 -2.77
N TYR A 153 -0.30 8.59 -1.69
CA TYR A 153 -1.61 7.98 -1.53
C TYR A 153 -2.66 9.04 -1.21
N ARG A 154 -3.71 9.09 -2.03
CA ARG A 154 -4.91 9.90 -1.80
C ARG A 154 -6.09 8.92 -1.72
N PRO A 155 -6.68 8.67 -0.54
CA PRO A 155 -7.89 7.88 -0.48
C PRO A 155 -8.95 8.56 -1.37
N TYR A 156 -9.70 7.78 -2.13
CA TYR A 156 -10.84 8.29 -2.88
C TYR A 156 -11.78 8.95 -1.87
N ARG A 157 -11.82 10.29 -1.82
CA ARG A 157 -12.93 10.97 -1.17
C ARG A 157 -14.10 10.75 -2.10
N ASN A 158 -15.09 10.00 -1.66
CA ASN A 158 -16.42 10.24 -2.17
C ASN A 158 -16.67 11.74 -1.94
N GLU A 159 -16.78 12.52 -3.01
CA GLU A 159 -17.47 13.81 -2.97
C GLU A 159 -18.94 13.50 -2.67
N GLY A 160 -19.21 13.13 -1.42
CA GLY A 160 -20.54 13.05 -0.87
C GLY A 160 -20.86 14.40 -0.28
N THR A 161 -21.44 15.27 -1.09
CA THR A 161 -22.34 16.37 -0.66
C THR A 161 -21.91 17.11 0.62
N ASP A 162 -20.96 18.04 0.50
CA ASP A 162 -21.15 19.32 1.21
C ASP A 162 -22.29 20.02 0.47
N LYS A 163 -23.53 19.65 0.82
CA LYS A 163 -24.64 20.58 0.63
C LYS A 163 -24.41 21.63 1.69
N ASP A 164 -23.80 22.72 1.26
CA ASP A 164 -23.78 23.96 2.02
C ASP A 164 -25.19 24.23 2.54
N ASP A 165 -25.26 24.32 3.86
CA ASP A 165 -26.37 24.86 4.63
C ASP A 165 -26.69 26.27 4.13
N VAL A 166 -27.57 26.39 3.14
CA VAL A 166 -28.27 27.64 2.86
C VAL A 166 -29.72 27.48 3.28
N TYR A 167 -29.94 27.89 4.52
CA TYR A 167 -31.20 28.36 5.06
C TYR A 167 -31.96 29.18 4.00
N SER A 168 -33.14 28.70 3.59
CA SER A 168 -34.23 29.54 3.09
C SER A 168 -35.54 28.78 3.21
N SER A 169 -36.26 29.08 4.28
CA SER A 169 -37.64 28.67 4.51
C SER A 169 -38.58 29.44 3.60
N SER A 170 -39.47 28.76 2.88
CA SER A 170 -40.86 29.20 2.66
C SER A 170 -41.67 28.10 1.99
N SER A 171 -42.91 27.98 2.44
CA SER A 171 -43.86 26.89 2.28
C SER A 171 -44.49 26.71 0.89
N ASP A 172 -45.03 25.50 0.75
CA ASP A 172 -46.26 25.10 0.05
C ASP A 172 -46.27 24.81 -1.46
N SER A 173 -46.89 23.66 -1.70
CA SER A 173 -47.79 23.26 -2.80
C SER A 173 -47.22 22.55 -4.04
N ASP A 174 -47.73 21.31 -4.15
CA ASP A 174 -48.35 20.65 -5.30
C ASP A 174 -47.52 20.02 -6.43
N ASP A 175 -47.72 18.70 -6.50
CA ASP A 175 -47.96 17.87 -7.68
C ASP A 175 -47.05 18.05 -8.90
N SER A 176 -46.15 17.08 -9.09
CA SER A 176 -46.02 16.40 -10.38
C SER A 176 -45.27 15.08 -10.22
N ASP A 177 -45.98 14.01 -10.55
CA ASP A 177 -45.43 12.72 -10.95
C ASP A 177 -44.30 12.92 -11.96
N SER A 178 -43.14 12.36 -11.65
CA SER A 178 -42.17 11.98 -12.66
C SER A 178 -41.59 10.62 -12.26
N GLU A 179 -41.97 9.62 -13.04
CA GLU A 179 -41.55 8.23 -12.92
C GLU A 179 -40.05 8.14 -12.69
N ALA A 180 -39.66 7.52 -11.57
CA ALA A 180 -38.29 7.09 -11.37
C ALA A 180 -37.99 5.97 -12.38
N GLU A 181 -37.31 6.32 -13.47
CA GLU A 181 -36.71 5.35 -14.38
C GLU A 181 -35.82 4.40 -13.57
N GLN A 182 -36.29 3.16 -13.40
CA GLN A 182 -35.48 2.09 -12.84
C GLN A 182 -34.29 1.85 -13.78
N PRO A 183 -33.04 1.80 -13.27
CA PRO A 183 -31.92 1.40 -14.10
C PRO A 183 -32.17 -0.05 -14.60
N PRO A 184 -31.88 -0.35 -15.88
CA PRO A 184 -32.19 -1.66 -16.44
C PRO A 184 -31.47 -2.76 -15.65
N LYS A 185 -32.26 -3.73 -15.16
CA LYS A 185 -31.76 -4.95 -14.51
C LYS A 185 -30.77 -5.63 -15.46
N LYS A 186 -29.49 -5.64 -15.10
CA LYS A 186 -28.48 -6.44 -15.78
C LYS A 186 -28.80 -7.92 -15.57
N THR A 187 -29.17 -8.60 -16.63
CA THR A 187 -29.22 -10.06 -16.72
C THR A 187 -27.81 -10.61 -16.55
N SER A 188 -27.54 -11.28 -15.43
CA SER A 188 -26.32 -12.04 -15.23
C SER A 188 -26.38 -13.30 -16.11
N VAL A 189 -25.62 -13.30 -17.21
CA VAL A 189 -25.35 -14.54 -17.95
C VAL A 189 -24.28 -15.30 -17.17
N ILE A 190 -24.69 -16.35 -16.47
CA ILE A 190 -23.79 -17.33 -15.88
C ILE A 190 -23.19 -18.14 -17.03
N ILE A 191 -21.97 -17.80 -17.45
CA ILE A 191 -21.19 -18.64 -18.35
C ILE A 191 -20.65 -19.81 -17.51
N GLY A 192 -21.22 -20.99 -17.72
CA GLY A 192 -20.78 -22.22 -17.09
C GLY A 192 -19.33 -22.51 -17.46
N VAL A 193 -18.44 -22.48 -16.47
CA VAL A 193 -17.08 -23.00 -16.62
C VAL A 193 -17.19 -24.52 -16.58
N GLU A 194 -17.08 -25.16 -17.75
CA GLU A 194 -16.95 -26.61 -17.85
C GLU A 194 -15.66 -27.03 -17.15
N LYS A 195 -15.79 -27.51 -15.92
CA LYS A 195 -14.69 -28.03 -15.12
C LYS A 195 -14.25 -29.33 -15.78
N LYS A 196 -13.13 -29.31 -16.52
CA LYS A 196 -12.44 -30.54 -16.96
C LYS A 196 -12.04 -31.35 -15.73
N LEU A 197 -12.89 -32.30 -15.36
CA LEU A 197 -12.63 -33.30 -14.33
C LEU A 197 -11.35 -34.06 -14.68
N ARG A 198 -10.50 -34.26 -13.67
CA ARG A 198 -9.28 -35.07 -13.83
C ARG A 198 -9.66 -36.54 -14.06
N PRO A 199 -8.83 -37.34 -14.77
CA PRO A 199 -9.17 -38.71 -15.15
C PRO A 199 -9.60 -39.62 -13.98
N ASP A 200 -9.12 -39.30 -12.78
CA ASP A 200 -9.32 -40.10 -11.57
C ASP A 200 -10.74 -39.94 -10.99
N GLU A 201 -11.47 -38.89 -11.37
CA GLU A 201 -12.85 -38.63 -10.91
C GLU A 201 -13.93 -39.24 -11.83
N LYS A 202 -13.61 -39.58 -13.09
CA LYS A 202 -14.55 -40.23 -14.02
C LYS A 202 -14.90 -41.67 -13.62
N LYS A 203 -14.02 -42.35 -12.88
CA LYS A 203 -14.24 -43.74 -12.43
C LYS A 203 -15.30 -43.87 -11.32
N LYS A 204 -15.66 -42.78 -10.63
CA LYS A 204 -16.63 -42.84 -9.53
C LYS A 204 -18.10 -42.67 -9.97
N TYR A 205 -18.33 -42.24 -11.22
CA TYR A 205 -19.68 -41.91 -11.73
C TYR A 205 -20.10 -42.68 -12.99
N HIS A 206 -19.30 -43.64 -13.49
CA HIS A 206 -19.63 -44.45 -14.68
C HIS A 206 -20.16 -43.66 -15.90
N LEU A 207 -19.66 -42.45 -16.13
CA LEU A 207 -19.98 -41.68 -17.33
C LEU A 207 -18.97 -42.04 -18.43
N LYS A 208 -19.48 -42.55 -19.55
CA LYS A 208 -18.69 -42.84 -20.77
C LYS A 208 -18.17 -41.56 -21.42
#